data_AF-A0A0Q8E8V5-F1
#
_entry.id   AF-A0A0Q8E8V5-F1
#
_cell.length_a   1.000
_cell.length_b   1.000
_cell.length_c   1.000
_cell.angle_alpha   90.00
_cell.angle_beta   90.00
_cell.angle_gamma   90.00
#
_symmetry.space_group_name_H-M   'P 1'
#
loop_
_entity.id
_entity.type
_entity.pdbx_description
1 polymer ?
#
loop_
_entity_poly.entity_id
_entity_poly.type
_entity_poly.pdbx_seq_one_letter_code
_entity_poly.pdbx_strand_id
1 'polypeptide(L)'
;MTRAFVRLASLQRSREGALVAELMMFRQDADGRDVELAGSTVALEVELQRRVEAGLEQMLGVRFLASEYPTGPWHRGRIDTLGLDENGSPVVIEFTDRR
;
A
#
# COMPACT_ATOMS: atom_id res chain seq x y z
N MET A 1 4.63 9.48 -20.85
CA MET A 1 4.19 9.38 -19.44
C MET A 1 4.24 7.92 -19.04
N THR A 2 5.07 7.58 -18.07
CA THR A 2 5.17 6.21 -17.57
C THR A 2 3.96 5.92 -16.68
N ARG A 3 3.12 4.96 -17.06
CA ARG A 3 1.95 4.56 -16.27
C ARG A 3 2.40 3.50 -15.27
N ALA A 4 2.30 3.82 -13.97
CA ALA A 4 2.42 2.83 -12.90
C ALA A 4 1.02 2.36 -12.52
N PHE A 5 0.87 1.08 -12.20
CA PHE A 5 -0.40 0.51 -11.74
C PHE A 5 -0.16 -0.53 -10.65
N VAL A 6 -1.20 -0.81 -9.86
CA VAL A 6 -1.16 -1.79 -8.77
C VAL A 6 -1.95 -3.02 -9.15
N ARG A 7 -1.42 -4.20 -8.82
CA ARG A 7 -2.07 -5.49 -9.04
C ARG A 7 -2.27 -6.22 -7.72
N LEU A 8 -3.46 -6.78 -7.52
CA LEU A 8 -3.75 -7.71 -6.43
C LEU A 8 -3.04 -9.04 -6.70
N ALA A 9 -2.12 -9.40 -5.82
CA ALA A 9 -1.36 -10.65 -5.89
C ALA A 9 -2.13 -11.80 -5.21
N SER A 10 -2.73 -11.54 -4.05
CA SER A 10 -3.49 -12.53 -3.29
C SER A 10 -4.50 -11.86 -2.36
N LEU A 11 -5.59 -12.57 -2.02
CA LEU A 11 -6.58 -12.17 -1.03
C LEU A 11 -6.84 -13.36 -0.10
N GLN A 12 -6.61 -13.17 1.20
CA GLN A 12 -6.75 -14.23 2.21
C GLN A 12 -7.45 -13.69 3.46
N ARG A 13 -8.05 -14.58 4.26
CA ARG A 13 -8.60 -14.21 5.57
C ARG A 13 -7.57 -14.55 6.66
N SER A 14 -7.22 -13.59 7.50
CA SER A 14 -6.33 -13.79 8.65
C SER A 14 -6.99 -14.69 9.70
N ARG A 15 -6.19 -15.20 10.65
CA ARG A 15 -6.69 -16.02 11.77
C ARG A 15 -7.70 -15.28 12.66
N GLU A 16 -7.66 -13.96 12.64
CA GLU A 16 -8.54 -13.06 13.41
C GLU A 16 -9.75 -12.61 12.59
N GLY A 17 -9.91 -13.12 11.37
CA GLY A 17 -11.05 -12.84 10.50
C GLY A 17 -10.90 -11.63 9.58
N ALA A 18 -9.81 -10.86 9.69
CA ALA A 18 -9.53 -9.72 8.82
C ALA A 18 -9.20 -10.18 7.38
N LEU A 19 -9.58 -9.39 6.38
CA LEU A 19 -9.15 -9.62 5.00
C LEU A 19 -7.76 -9.01 4.79
N VAL A 20 -6.84 -9.80 4.25
CA VAL A 20 -5.48 -9.38 3.93
C VAL A 20 -5.30 -9.52 2.43
N ALA A 21 -4.88 -8.43 1.81
CA ALA A 21 -4.59 -8.35 0.39
C ALA A 21 -3.12 -8.00 0.20
N GLU A 22 -2.47 -8.69 -0.73
CA GLU A 22 -1.13 -8.34 -1.15
C GLU A 22 -1.20 -7.54 -2.46
N LEU A 23 -0.57 -6.38 -2.48
CA LEU A 23 -0.53 -5.48 -3.62
C LEU A 23 0.90 -5.31 -4.12
N MET A 24 1.10 -5.48 -5.42
CA MET A 24 2.39 -5.29 -6.09
C MET A 24 2.31 -4.15 -7.09
N MET A 25 3.34 -3.31 -7.15
CA MET A 25 3.43 -2.19 -8.07
C MET A 25 4.15 -2.58 -9.35
N PHE A 26 3.60 -2.17 -10.49
CA PHE A 26 4.15 -2.43 -11.81
C PHE A 26 4.27 -1.13 -12.59
N ARG A 27 5.20 -1.13 -13.54
CA ARG A 27 5.38 -0.09 -14.56
C ARG A 27 5.41 -0.75 -15.93
N GLN A 28 4.84 -0.07 -16.92
CA GLN A 28 5.02 -0.48 -18.31
C GLN A 28 6.38 0.00 -18.85
N ASP A 29 7.15 -0.90 -19.44
CA ASP A 29 8.37 -0.59 -20.19
C ASP A 29 8.07 -0.01 -21.58
N ALA A 30 9.12 0.27 -22.37
CA ALA A 30 8.97 0.83 -23.72
C ALA A 30 8.25 -0.11 -24.69
N ASP A 31 8.27 -1.42 -24.44
CA ASP A 31 7.60 -2.45 -25.22
C ASP A 31 6.18 -2.74 -24.70
N GLY A 32 5.73 -2.00 -23.68
CA GLY A 32 4.42 -2.17 -23.05
C GLY A 32 4.34 -3.38 -22.11
N ARG A 33 5.46 -3.99 -21.74
CA ARG A 33 5.48 -5.10 -20.78
C ARG A 33 5.39 -4.57 -19.35
N ASP A 34 4.67 -5.31 -18.52
CA ASP A 34 4.56 -5.02 -17.11
C ASP A 34 5.81 -5.50 -16.37
N VAL A 35 6.57 -4.56 -15.84
CA VAL A 35 7.77 -4.81 -15.05
C VAL A 35 7.49 -4.42 -13.61
N GLU A 36 7.71 -5.34 -12.69
CA GLU A 36 7.56 -5.09 -11.26
C GLU A 36 8.49 -3.95 -10.83
N LEU A 37 7.95 -3.01 -10.06
CA LEU A 37 8.69 -1.92 -9.47
C LEU A 37 9.31 -2.40 -8.15
N ALA A 38 10.47 -3.04 -8.24
CA ALA A 38 11.25 -3.39 -7.06
C ALA A 38 11.83 -2.12 -6.39
N GLY A 39 11.62 -1.98 -5.09
CA GLY A 39 12.31 -1.00 -4.26
C GLY A 39 13.82 -1.28 -4.30
N SER A 40 14.62 -0.29 -4.65
CA SER A 40 16.09 -0.42 -4.61
C SER A 40 16.78 0.70 -3.85
N THR A 41 16.03 1.73 -3.45
CA THR A 41 16.53 2.85 -2.65
C THR A 41 15.42 3.38 -1.72
N VAL A 42 15.81 3.87 -0.54
CA VAL A 42 14.89 4.48 0.44
C VAL A 42 14.11 5.65 -0.17
N ALA A 43 14.75 6.45 -1.03
CA ALA A 43 14.09 7.57 -1.70
C ALA A 43 12.95 7.10 -2.63
N LEU A 44 13.16 5.96 -3.32
CA LEU A 44 12.14 5.36 -4.17
C LEU A 44 10.98 4.80 -3.32
N GLU A 45 11.28 4.15 -2.19
CA GLU A 45 10.25 3.62 -1.28
C GLU A 45 9.34 4.73 -0.74
N VAL A 46 9.92 5.84 -0.26
CA VAL A 46 9.15 6.98 0.24
C VAL A 46 8.29 7.60 -0.87
N GLU A 47 8.82 7.72 -2.08
CA GLU A 47 8.07 8.25 -3.22
C GLU A 47 6.93 7.30 -3.64
N LEU A 48 7.16 5.99 -3.61
CA LEU A 48 6.13 4.99 -3.90
C LEU A 48 5.02 5.02 -2.84
N GLN A 49 5.37 5.08 -1.56
CA GLN A 49 4.42 5.22 -0.47
C GLN A 49 3.52 6.45 -0.69
N ARG A 50 4.12 7.64 -0.90
CA ARG A 50 3.36 8.87 -1.14
C ARG A 50 2.42 8.77 -2.34
N ARG A 51 2.85 8.12 -3.42
CA ARG A 51 2.01 7.92 -4.62
C ARG A 51 0.84 6.98 -4.34
N VAL A 52 1.07 5.89 -3.61
CA VAL A 52 0.01 4.96 -3.21
C VAL A 52 -0.98 5.67 -2.29
N GLU A 53 -0.49 6.35 -1.26
CA GLU A 53 -1.30 7.13 -0.31
C GLU A 53 -2.19 8.16 -1.01
N ALA A 54 -1.64 8.91 -1.96
CA ALA A 54 -2.38 9.89 -2.76
C ALA A 54 -3.46 9.26 -3.65
N GLY A 55 -3.32 7.98 -4.01
CA GLY A 55 -4.24 7.26 -4.88
C GLY A 55 -5.21 6.32 -4.17
N LEU A 56 -5.14 6.19 -2.84
CA LEU A 56 -5.89 5.15 -2.10
C LEU A 56 -7.39 5.18 -2.34
N GLU A 57 -7.98 6.37 -2.38
CA GLU A 57 -9.42 6.52 -2.58
C GLU A 57 -9.80 6.06 -3.98
N GLN A 58 -9.03 6.44 -5.01
CA GLN A 58 -9.33 6.05 -6.39
C GLN A 58 -8.99 4.59 -6.69
N MET A 59 -7.99 4.03 -6.02
CA MET A 59 -7.48 2.68 -6.29
C MET A 59 -8.22 1.60 -5.50
N LEU A 60 -8.55 1.89 -4.23
CA LEU A 60 -9.02 0.89 -3.26
C LEU A 60 -10.33 1.30 -2.57
N GLY A 61 -10.87 2.50 -2.84
CA GLY A 61 -12.02 3.02 -2.10
C GLY A 61 -11.68 3.36 -0.64
N VAL A 62 -10.41 3.60 -0.34
CA VAL A 62 -9.92 3.87 1.02
C VAL A 62 -9.61 5.35 1.18
N ARG A 63 -10.30 6.02 2.10
CA ARG A 63 -10.00 7.40 2.47
C ARG A 63 -8.78 7.44 3.38
N PHE A 64 -7.71 8.07 2.92
CA PHE A 64 -6.49 8.29 3.68
C PHE A 64 -6.75 9.10 4.96
N LEU A 65 -6.13 8.69 6.08
CA LEU A 65 -6.17 9.42 7.34
C LEU A 65 -4.79 9.92 7.78
N ALA A 66 -3.79 9.03 7.79
CA ALA A 66 -2.45 9.36 8.25
C ALA A 66 -1.42 8.37 7.69
N SER A 67 -0.26 8.89 7.35
CA SER A 67 0.98 8.12 7.22
C SER A 67 1.63 7.97 8.59
N GLU A 68 2.42 6.92 8.78
CA GLU A 68 3.31 6.79 9.93
C GLU A 68 2.57 6.91 11.28
N TYR A 69 1.37 6.31 11.36
CA TYR A 69 0.46 6.48 12.48
C TYR A 69 0.96 5.76 13.74
N PRO A 70 1.20 6.47 14.86
CA PRO A 70 1.71 5.86 16.07
C PRO A 70 0.63 5.04 16.78
N THR A 71 0.94 3.80 17.19
CA THR A 71 -0.02 2.92 17.89
C THR A 71 -0.05 3.13 19.42
N GLY A 72 0.69 4.15 19.90
CA GLY A 72 0.61 4.69 21.25
C GLY A 72 1.52 3.98 22.27
N PRO A 73 1.40 4.30 23.56
CA PRO A 73 2.30 3.78 24.60
C PRO A 73 2.16 2.27 24.84
N TRP A 74 0.97 1.74 24.60
CA TRP A 74 0.62 0.34 24.84
C TRP A 74 1.10 -0.57 23.71
N HIS A 75 1.07 -0.07 22.48
CA HIS A 75 1.56 -0.76 21.29
C HIS A 75 2.71 0.10 20.76
N ARG A 76 3.96 -0.27 21.05
CA ARG A 76 5.15 0.51 20.69
C ARG A 76 5.51 0.38 19.21
N GLY A 77 4.52 0.45 18.34
CA GLY A 77 4.66 0.29 16.90
C GLY A 77 4.19 1.53 16.15
N ARG A 78 4.21 1.38 14.84
CA ARG A 78 3.71 2.34 13.88
C ARG A 78 3.02 1.57 12.78
N ILE A 79 1.92 2.12 12.29
CA ILE A 79 1.25 1.68 11.09
C ILE A 79 1.76 2.58 9.96
N ASP A 80 2.27 2.02 8.87
CA ASP A 80 2.81 2.85 7.79
C ASP A 80 1.74 3.74 7.16
N THR A 81 0.51 3.24 6.98
CA THR A 81 -0.63 4.04 6.54
C THR A 81 -1.95 3.56 7.13
N LEU A 82 -2.73 4.52 7.65
CA LEU A 82 -4.07 4.32 8.18
C LEU A 82 -5.11 4.99 7.27
N GLY A 83 -6.20 4.27 6.99
CA GLY A 83 -7.34 4.77 6.21
C GLY A 83 -8.67 4.21 6.69
N LEU A 84 -9.75 4.61 6.01
CA LEU A 84 -11.11 4.10 6.21
C LEU A 84 -11.70 3.64 4.88
N ASP A 85 -12.33 2.47 4.86
CA ASP A 85 -13.11 2.03 3.70
C ASP A 85 -14.46 2.76 3.59
N GLU A 86 -15.25 2.41 2.57
CA GLU A 86 -16.58 2.97 2.31
C GLU A 86 -17.58 2.77 3.45
N ASN A 87 -17.35 1.78 4.32
CA ASN A 87 -18.20 1.48 5.48
C ASN A 87 -17.69 2.15 6.77
N GLY A 88 -16.57 2.88 6.69
CA GLY A 88 -15.91 3.47 7.86
C GLY A 88 -15.12 2.45 8.69
N SER A 89 -14.82 1.27 8.13
CA SER A 89 -13.94 0.29 8.78
C SER A 89 -12.48 0.71 8.62
N PRO A 90 -11.64 0.54 9.66
CA PRO A 90 -10.22 0.89 9.57
C PRO A 90 -9.49 -0.04 8.60
N VAL A 91 -8.68 0.56 7.73
CA VAL A 91 -7.77 -0.13 6.81
C VAL A 91 -6.34 0.23 7.19
N VAL A 92 -5.52 -0.79 7.40
CA VAL A 92 -4.08 -0.68 7.66
C VAL A 92 -3.35 -1.14 6.40
N ILE A 93 -2.42 -0.32 5.93
CA ILE A 93 -1.55 -0.62 4.79
C ILE A 93 -0.11 -0.55 5.28
N GLU A 94 0.61 -1.64 5.07
CA GLU A 94 2.02 -1.78 5.45
C GLU A 94 2.87 -1.90 4.18
N PHE A 95 4.00 -1.19 4.13
CA PHE A 95 4.92 -1.23 3.00
C PHE A 95 6.09 -2.14 3.35
N THR A 96 6.28 -3.19 2.55
CA THR A 96 7.37 -4.14 2.76
C THR A 96 8.37 -4.06 1.62
N ASP A 97 9.66 -3.91 1.95
CA ASP A 97 10.75 -4.16 1.01
C ASP A 97 10.86 -5.68 0.80
N ARG A 98 10.58 -6.13 -0.42
CA ARG A 98 10.86 -7.52 -0.81
C ARG A 98 12.35 -7.64 -1.13
N ARG A 99 13.13 -8.04 -0.12
CA ARG A 99 14.51 -8.51 -0.32
C ARG A 99 14.60 -9.91 -0.89
#